data_AF-F5IX50-F1
#
_entry.id   AF-F5IX50-F1
#
_cell.length_a   1.000
_cell.length_b   1.000
_cell.length_c   1.000
_cell.angle_alpha   90.00
_cell.angle_beta   90.00
_cell.angle_gamma   90.00
#
_symmetry.space_group_name_H-M   'P 1'
#
loop_
_entity.id
_entity.type
_entity.pdbx_description
1 polymer ?
#
loop_
_entity_poly.entity_id
_entity_poly.type
_entity_poly.pdbx_seq_one_letter_code
_entity_poly.pdbx_strand_id
1 'polypeptide(L)'
;MENKDKQKDKALRGRPKKKKDKLNYSINLKLTEEDFNSVKDKAGKLGMKATKYAREMVLKGSVKLPFSLEDLDLMRKLAGMANNLNQIARQANKSGLSNTAMEVISITTRIKKLLDDR
;
A
#
# COMPACT_ATOMS: atom_id res chain seq x y z
N MET A 1 23.34 -41.60 -3.89
CA MET A 1 22.22 -40.88 -3.24
C MET A 1 22.77 -40.07 -2.09
N GLU A 2 22.29 -38.83 -2.00
CA GLU A 2 22.83 -37.65 -1.33
C GLU A 2 23.19 -37.81 0.16
N ASN A 3 24.42 -37.43 0.52
CA ASN A 3 24.81 -37.17 1.90
C ASN A 3 24.42 -35.73 2.26
N LYS A 4 23.30 -35.54 2.97
CA LYS A 4 22.89 -34.25 3.51
C LYS A 4 23.77 -33.83 4.70
N ASP A 5 24.49 -32.73 4.48
CA ASP A 5 24.78 -31.66 5.42
C ASP A 5 24.90 -32.02 6.91
N LYS A 6 26.11 -32.46 7.28
CA LYS A 6 26.64 -32.24 8.62
C LYS A 6 28.00 -31.56 8.52
N GLN A 7 28.03 -30.34 7.97
CA GLN A 7 29.15 -29.44 8.25
C GLN A 7 29.02 -28.93 9.67
N LYS A 8 29.52 -29.75 10.60
CA LYS A 8 29.78 -29.35 11.98
C LYS A 8 30.62 -28.09 11.95
N ASP A 9 30.08 -27.03 12.53
CA ASP A 9 30.77 -25.81 12.90
C ASP A 9 32.09 -26.15 13.60
N LYS A 10 33.18 -26.17 12.82
CA LYS A 10 34.52 -26.09 13.41
C LYS A 10 34.67 -24.66 13.89
N ALA A 11 34.58 -24.48 15.21
CA ALA A 11 34.94 -23.23 15.87
C ALA A 11 36.41 -22.92 15.59
N LEU A 12 36.67 -22.18 14.52
CA LEU A 12 37.95 -21.53 14.27
C LEU A 12 38.17 -20.57 15.45
N ARG A 13 39.13 -20.92 16.32
CA ARG A 13 39.56 -20.07 17.43
C ARG A 13 39.91 -18.68 16.86
N GLY A 14 39.12 -17.67 17.21
CA GLY A 14 39.27 -16.29 16.71
C GLY A 14 37.98 -15.47 16.81
N ARG A 15 38.05 -14.20 16.40
CA ARG A 15 36.89 -13.29 16.37
C ARG A 15 35.80 -13.87 15.45
N PRO A 16 34.52 -13.90 15.88
CA PRO A 16 33.41 -14.37 15.06
C PRO A 16 33.38 -13.66 13.70
N LYS A 17 33.08 -14.41 12.63
CA LYS A 17 32.90 -13.84 11.28
C LYS A 17 31.81 -12.78 11.32
N LYS A 18 32.08 -11.60 10.73
CA LYS A 18 31.09 -10.51 10.61
C LYS A 18 29.84 -11.04 9.91
N LYS A 19 28.67 -10.81 10.51
CA LYS A 19 27.37 -11.06 9.87
C LYS A 19 27.23 -10.15 8.65
N LYS A 20 26.70 -10.69 7.55
CA LYS A 20 26.46 -9.95 6.30
C LYS A 20 25.35 -8.89 6.43
N ASP A 21 24.43 -9.05 7.38
CA ASP A 21 23.26 -8.17 7.59
C ASP A 21 23.56 -6.92 8.44
N LYS A 22 24.72 -6.30 8.24
CA LYS A 22 25.05 -5.06 8.94
C LYS A 22 24.38 -3.87 8.25
N LEU A 23 23.77 -2.99 9.05
CA LEU A 23 23.31 -1.68 8.59
C LEU A 23 24.52 -0.80 8.27
N ASN A 24 24.82 -0.63 6.98
CA ASN A 24 26.00 0.10 6.51
C ASN A 24 25.71 1.55 6.10
N TYR A 25 24.44 1.88 5.80
CA TYR A 25 24.02 3.20 5.36
C TYR A 25 23.19 3.89 6.44
N SER A 26 23.54 5.14 6.75
CA SER A 26 22.82 5.97 7.72
C SER A 26 22.11 7.13 7.02
N ILE A 27 20.86 7.36 7.39
CA ILE A 27 20.10 8.55 7.02
C ILE A 27 20.05 9.45 8.26
N ASN A 28 20.64 10.64 8.19
CA ASN A 28 20.60 11.60 9.29
C ASN A 28 19.28 12.37 9.27
N LEU A 29 18.43 12.13 10.27
CA LEU A 29 17.15 12.81 10.45
C LEU A 29 17.27 13.77 11.64
N LYS A 30 17.09 15.07 11.40
CA LYS A 30 16.96 16.08 12.46
C LYS A 30 15.48 16.29 12.74
N LEU A 31 15.08 16.15 14.00
CA LEU A 31 13.69 16.31 14.45
C LEU A 31 13.63 17.47 15.44
N THR A 32 12.47 18.12 15.51
CA THR A 32 12.13 18.98 16.64
C THR A 32 11.89 18.12 17.89
N GLU A 33 11.86 18.75 19.07
CA GLU A 33 11.57 18.06 20.32
C GLU A 33 10.17 17.42 20.31
N GLU A 34 9.18 18.13 19.77
CA GLU A 34 7.80 17.64 19.61
C GLU A 34 7.72 16.43 18.69
N ASP A 35 8.37 16.48 17.52
CA ASP A 35 8.39 15.37 16.57
C ASP A 35 9.06 14.14 17.16
N PHE A 36 10.18 14.34 17.87
CA PHE A 36 10.88 13.25 18.54
C PHE A 36 10.01 12.59 19.62
N ASN A 37 9.32 13.37 20.43
CA ASN A 37 8.41 12.86 21.46
C ASN A 37 7.23 12.10 20.82
N SER A 38 6.64 12.61 19.74
CA SER A 38 5.59 11.91 18.98
C SER A 38 6.05 10.55 18.45
N VAL A 39 7.27 10.48 17.89
CA VAL A 39 7.87 9.23 17.42
C VAL A 39 8.16 8.27 18.59
N LYS A 40 8.66 8.80 19.71
CA LYS A 40 8.97 8.03 20.92
C LYS A 40 7.71 7.42 21.54
N ASP A 41 6.62 8.18 21.64
CA ASP A 41 5.36 7.70 22.21
C ASP A 41 4.74 6.59 21.36
N LYS A 42 4.74 6.77 20.03
CA LYS A 42 4.28 5.73 19.08
C LYS A 42 5.12 4.47 19.17
N ALA A 43 6.44 4.61 19.29
CA ALA A 43 7.34 3.49 19.49
C ALA A 43 7.12 2.80 20.85
N GLY A 44 6.87 3.58 21.91
CA GLY A 44 6.57 3.10 23.26
C GLY A 44 5.30 2.25 23.32
N LYS A 45 4.23 2.67 22.63
CA LYS A 45 3.00 1.88 22.48
C LYS A 45 3.23 0.50 21.86
N LEU A 46 4.26 0.37 21.03
CA LEU A 46 4.63 -0.85 20.32
C LEU A 46 5.80 -1.60 21.00
N GLY A 47 6.25 -1.14 22.18
CA GLY A 47 7.36 -1.77 22.93
C GLY A 47 8.69 -1.76 22.17
N MET A 48 8.89 -0.83 21.23
CA MET A 48 10.08 -0.79 20.37
C MET A 48 10.88 0.51 20.53
N LYS A 49 12.14 0.48 20.10
CA LYS A 49 12.99 1.69 20.07
C LYS A 49 12.51 2.65 18.99
N ALA A 50 12.56 3.96 19.27
CA ALA A 50 12.19 5.02 18.33
C ALA A 50 12.88 4.88 16.96
N THR A 51 14.16 4.52 16.91
CA THR A 51 14.90 4.30 15.66
C THR A 51 14.39 3.10 14.87
N LYS A 52 14.00 2.02 15.55
CA LYS A 52 13.44 0.83 14.89
C LYS A 52 12.06 1.15 14.32
N TYR A 53 11.24 1.83 15.11
CA TYR A 53 9.93 2.33 14.68
C TYR A 53 10.05 3.24 13.45
N ALA A 54 10.93 4.25 13.51
CA ALA A 54 11.15 5.16 12.39
C ALA A 54 11.61 4.43 11.12
N ARG A 55 12.53 3.46 11.25
CA ARG A 55 12.96 2.63 10.13
C ARG A 55 11.82 1.79 9.55
N GLU A 56 11.00 1.15 10.38
CA GLU A 56 9.84 0.40 9.90
C GLU A 56 8.81 1.29 9.22
N MET A 57 8.58 2.49 9.76
CA MET A 57 7.71 3.49 9.13
C MET A 57 8.26 3.99 7.79
N VAL A 58 9.57 4.14 7.63
CA VAL A 58 10.18 4.52 6.34
C VAL A 58 10.12 3.37 5.32
N LEU A 59 10.28 2.12 5.77
CA LEU A 59 10.30 0.95 4.87
C LEU A 59 8.90 0.44 4.51
N LYS A 60 7.95 0.50 5.44
CA LYS A 60 6.59 -0.07 5.32
C LYS A 60 5.51 1.00 5.27
N GLY A 61 5.79 2.20 5.78
CA GLY A 61 4.84 3.29 5.72
C GLY A 61 4.74 3.79 4.29
N SER A 62 3.51 3.80 3.76
CA SER A 62 3.22 4.46 2.51
C SER A 62 3.18 5.97 2.76
N VAL A 63 4.13 6.73 2.22
CA VAL A 63 3.91 8.15 1.97
C VAL A 63 2.84 8.20 0.88
N LYS A 64 1.66 8.72 1.19
CA LYS A 64 0.60 8.89 0.19
C LYS A 64 1.17 9.80 -0.89
N LEU A 65 1.51 9.22 -2.03
CA LEU A 65 1.85 10.00 -3.21
C LEU A 65 0.64 10.89 -3.53
N PRO A 66 0.83 12.16 -3.89
CA PRO A 66 -0.26 12.93 -4.46
C PRO A 66 -0.83 12.15 -5.64
N PHE A 67 -2.16 12.13 -5.77
CA PHE A 67 -2.83 11.43 -6.87
C PHE A 67 -2.17 11.83 -8.18
N SER A 68 -1.68 10.85 -8.92
CA SER A 68 -1.12 11.10 -10.24
C SER A 68 -2.21 11.67 -11.16
N LEU A 69 -1.81 12.32 -12.26
CA LEU A 69 -2.77 12.82 -13.25
C LEU A 69 -3.66 11.68 -13.79
N GLU A 70 -3.11 10.46 -13.87
CA GLU A 70 -3.82 9.24 -14.27
C GLU A 70 -4.85 8.81 -13.22
N ASP A 71 -4.49 8.83 -11.92
CA ASP A 71 -5.43 8.55 -10.84
C ASP A 71 -6.60 9.54 -10.82
N LEU A 72 -6.31 10.82 -11.04
CA LEU A 72 -7.34 11.87 -11.10
C LEU A 72 -8.25 11.70 -12.32
N ASP A 73 -7.70 11.28 -13.46
CA ASP A 73 -8.49 10.99 -14.66
C ASP A 73 -9.39 9.76 -14.48
N LEU A 74 -8.88 8.71 -13.82
CA LEU A 74 -9.66 7.54 -13.45
C LEU A 74 -10.82 7.91 -12.50
N MET A 75 -10.54 8.71 -11.47
CA MET A 75 -11.57 9.20 -10.54
C MET A 75 -12.64 10.03 -11.26
N ARG A 76 -12.24 10.88 -12.22
CA ARG A 76 -13.18 11.66 -13.05
C ARG A 76 -14.07 10.78 -13.91
N LYS A 77 -13.49 9.77 -14.57
CA LYS A 77 -14.23 8.78 -15.37
C LYS A 77 -15.22 8.00 -14.50
N LEU A 78 -14.80 7.60 -13.30
CA LEU A 78 -15.63 6.84 -12.37
C LEU A 78 -16.79 7.68 -11.82
N ALA A 79 -16.55 8.95 -11.50
CA ALA A 79 -17.61 9.90 -11.13
C ALA A 79 -18.61 10.10 -12.29
N GLY A 80 -18.14 10.20 -13.53
CA GLY A 80 -19.01 10.27 -14.71
C GLY A 80 -19.89 9.03 -14.88
N MET A 81 -19.34 7.84 -14.68
CA MET A 81 -20.11 6.58 -14.74
C MET A 81 -21.13 6.47 -13.60
N ALA A 82 -20.78 6.87 -12.38
CA ALA A 82 -21.72 6.91 -11.25
C ALA A 82 -22.88 7.86 -11.50
N ASN A 83 -22.62 9.02 -12.11
CA ASN A 83 -23.67 9.96 -12.52
C ASN A 83 -24.58 9.37 -13.59
N ASN A 84 -24.02 8.69 -14.60
CA ASN A 84 -24.82 8.00 -15.62
C ASN A 84 -25.71 6.91 -15.00
N LEU A 85 -25.17 6.12 -14.06
CA LEU A 85 -25.96 5.11 -13.34
C LEU A 85 -27.10 5.74 -12.53
N ASN A 86 -26.84 6.85 -11.85
CA ASN A 86 -27.87 7.59 -11.11
C ASN A 86 -28.97 8.16 -12.01
N GLN A 87 -28.62 8.59 -13.23
CA GLN A 87 -29.61 9.05 -14.21
C GLN A 87 -30.50 7.90 -14.67
N ILE A 88 -29.92 6.74 -14.96
CA ILE A 88 -30.67 5.54 -15.37
C ILE A 88 -31.58 5.06 -14.24
N ALA A 89 -31.10 5.04 -13.00
CA ALA A 89 -31.93 4.68 -11.84
C ALA A 89 -33.13 5.63 -11.69
N ARG A 90 -32.91 6.94 -11.85
CA ARG A 90 -33.99 7.94 -11.83
C ARG A 90 -34.96 7.77 -13.01
N GLN A 91 -34.46 7.41 -14.18
CA GLN A 91 -35.27 7.16 -15.37
C GLN A 91 -36.10 5.88 -15.21
N ALA A 92 -35.50 4.79 -14.73
CA ALA A 92 -36.18 3.54 -14.42
C ALA A 92 -37.32 3.72 -13.42
N ASN A 93 -37.10 4.54 -12.39
CA ASN A 93 -38.13 4.89 -11.40
C ASN A 93 -39.29 5.72 -12.00
N LYS A 94 -39.07 6.45 -13.10
CA LYS A 94 -40.08 7.27 -13.77
C LYS A 94 -40.80 6.55 -14.91
N SER A 95 -40.11 5.72 -15.70
CA SER A 95 -40.62 5.12 -16.94
C SER A 95 -40.75 3.59 -16.92
N GLY A 96 -40.39 2.94 -15.81
CA GLY A 96 -40.34 1.48 -15.72
C GLY A 96 -39.00 0.88 -16.18
N LEU A 97 -38.70 -0.32 -15.68
CA LEU A 97 -37.39 -0.98 -15.77
C LEU A 97 -37.05 -1.54 -17.17
N SER A 98 -38.06 -1.82 -18.01
CA SER A 98 -37.87 -2.48 -19.32
C SER A 98 -37.03 -1.66 -20.30
N ASN A 99 -37.15 -0.33 -20.28
CA ASN A 99 -36.41 0.56 -21.18
C ASN A 99 -34.97 0.87 -20.72
N THR A 100 -34.64 0.60 -19.44
CA THR A 100 -33.36 1.02 -18.83
C THR A 100 -32.35 -0.13 -18.66
N ALA A 101 -32.79 -1.38 -18.83
CA ALA A 101 -31.96 -2.57 -18.64
C ALA A 101 -30.71 -2.61 -19.55
N MET A 102 -30.86 -2.21 -20.82
CA MET A 102 -29.74 -2.18 -21.79
C MET A 102 -28.64 -1.18 -21.39
N GLU A 103 -29.02 -0.03 -20.84
CA GLU A 103 -28.08 1.01 -20.41
C GLU A 103 -27.30 0.59 -19.16
N VAL A 104 -27.97 -0.09 -18.21
CA VAL A 104 -27.32 -0.67 -17.02
C VAL A 104 -26.30 -1.74 -17.42
N ILE A 105 -26.63 -2.61 -18.37
CA ILE A 105 -25.71 -3.66 -18.86
C ILE A 105 -24.47 -3.04 -19.50
N SER A 106 -24.64 -1.98 -20.29
CA SER A 106 -23.52 -1.26 -20.92
C SER A 106 -22.56 -0.65 -19.90
N ILE A 107 -23.08 0.04 -18.88
CA ILE A 107 -22.25 0.64 -17.82
C ILE A 107 -21.55 -0.44 -16.99
N THR A 108 -22.26 -1.51 -16.63
CA THR A 108 -21.69 -2.63 -15.85
C THR A 108 -20.53 -3.29 -16.59
N THR A 109 -20.65 -3.45 -17.91
CA THR A 109 -19.60 -3.99 -18.77
C THR A 109 -18.38 -3.06 -18.82
N ARG A 110 -18.60 -1.75 -18.84
CA ARG A 110 -17.53 -0.73 -18.85
C ARG A 110 -16.79 -0.65 -17.51
N ILE A 111 -17.52 -0.77 -16.40
CA ILE A 111 -16.93 -0.88 -15.05
C ILE A 111 -16.08 -2.14 -14.94
N LYS A 112 -16.57 -3.30 -15.42
CA LYS A 112 -15.78 -4.54 -15.42
C LYS A 112 -14.46 -4.40 -16.18
N LYS A 113 -14.49 -3.87 -17.41
CA LYS A 113 -13.26 -3.64 -18.18
C LYS A 113 -12.24 -2.76 -17.46
N LEU A 114 -12.70 -1.68 -16.82
CA LEU A 114 -11.82 -0.79 -16.05
C LEU A 114 -11.26 -1.44 -14.77
N LEU A 115 -11.92 -2.47 -14.25
CA LEU A 115 -11.48 -3.21 -13.08
C LEU A 115 -10.52 -4.35 -13.43
N ASP A 116 -10.70 -4.98 -14.60
CA ASP A 116 -9.89 -6.10 -15.10
C ASP A 116 -8.59 -5.65 -15.79
N ASP A 117 -8.48 -4.40 -16.26
CA ASP A 117 -7.26 -3.82 -16.86
C ASP A 117 -6.15 -3.49 -15.82
N ARG A 118 -6.17 -4.15 -14.65
CA ARG A 118 -5.26 -3.87 -13.53
C ARG A 118 -4.57 -5.13 -12.99
#